data_AF-A0A9Q1FTZ7-F1
#
_entry.id   AF-A0A9Q1FTZ7-F1
#
_cell.length_a   1.000
_cell.length_b   1.000
_cell.length_c   1.000
_cell.angle_alpha   90.00
_cell.angle_beta   90.00
_cell.angle_gamma   90.00
#
_symmetry.space_group_name_H-M   'P 1'
#
loop_
_entity.id
_entity.type
_entity.pdbx_description
1 polymer ?
#
loop_
_entity_poly.entity_id
_entity_poly.type
_entity_poly.pdbx_seq_one_letter_code
_entity_poly.pdbx_strand_id
1 'polypeptide(L)'
;MCHRVAVRELPPVTPADAIKVLESDFKDASTDKTVSQDDLLFLDKLKEGIKRNTHDHYEMPLPFKERPYLPDNKQLAMVRLGHLKRKLLKGDKSTKHSIVQEREDARRIIIKDLQKQVYPEEMKLLDDASLRTVFYEAMTIVNSRPLTVDNLSDPESPVPLTPNHLLTTKPIIALPPPGKFIREDMYARKRWRHVQYLAEQFWSRWRREYLSNIATRQCWHTPRRNLKVGDIVMEKTNDLPRNEWKLAKVVETVTDKDGLVRRVKIRIGDQKMGNVGQRSGKPSIVERPVQKLILLLESV
;
A
#
# COMPACT_ATOMS: atom_id res chain seq x y z
N MET A 1 5.83 24.15 -46.14
CA MET A 1 5.95 22.68 -46.08
C MET A 1 5.22 22.17 -44.84
N CYS A 2 4.01 21.64 -44.99
CA CYS A 2 3.25 21.06 -43.87
C CYS A 2 3.81 19.67 -43.55
N HIS A 3 4.28 19.47 -42.32
CA HIS A 3 4.73 18.17 -41.85
C HIS A 3 3.51 17.32 -41.48
N ARG A 4 3.33 16.20 -42.20
CA ARG A 4 2.27 15.23 -41.96
C ARG A 4 2.65 14.43 -40.72
N VAL A 5 1.99 14.69 -39.58
CA VAL A 5 2.15 13.85 -38.38
C VAL A 5 1.41 12.53 -38.63
N ALA A 6 2.16 11.46 -38.87
CA ALA A 6 1.61 10.11 -38.93
C ALA A 6 1.38 9.61 -37.50
N VAL A 7 0.13 9.65 -37.05
CA VAL A 7 -0.28 8.97 -35.81
C VAL A 7 -0.22 7.47 -36.08
N ARG A 8 0.77 6.78 -35.51
CA ARG A 8 0.77 5.31 -35.48
C ARG A 8 -0.31 4.88 -34.50
N GLU A 9 -1.45 4.42 -35.01
CA GLU A 9 -2.42 3.72 -34.18
C GLU A 9 -1.78 2.41 -33.70
N LEU A 10 -1.55 2.31 -32.39
CA LEU A 10 -1.07 1.09 -31.78
C LEU A 10 -2.19 0.04 -31.89
N PRO A 11 -1.88 -1.19 -32.32
CA PRO A 11 -2.88 -2.24 -32.41
C PRO A 11 -3.51 -2.50 -31.02
N PRO A 12 -4.80 -2.89 -30.97
CA PRO A 12 -5.48 -3.14 -29.72
C PRO A 12 -4.76 -4.27 -28.97
N VAL A 13 -4.22 -3.97 -27.79
CA VAL A 13 -3.48 -4.92 -26.96
C VAL A 13 -4.43 -6.05 -26.57
N THR A 14 -4.13 -7.26 -27.04
CA THR A 14 -4.92 -8.44 -26.66
C THR A 14 -4.49 -8.96 -25.29
N PRO A 15 -5.36 -9.69 -24.56
CA PRO A 15 -4.96 -10.36 -23.33
C PRO A 15 -3.77 -11.31 -23.52
N ALA A 16 -3.62 -11.88 -24.72
CA ALA A 16 -2.47 -12.72 -25.09
C ALA A 16 -1.17 -11.91 -25.18
N ASP A 17 -1.21 -10.69 -25.71
CA ASP A 17 -0.06 -9.79 -25.75
C ASP A 17 0.36 -9.36 -24.34
N ALA A 18 -0.61 -9.06 -23.46
CA ALA A 18 -0.34 -8.76 -22.06
C ALA A 18 0.33 -9.94 -21.34
N ILE A 19 -0.14 -11.17 -21.57
CA ILE A 19 0.48 -12.38 -21.02
C ILE A 19 1.91 -12.56 -21.55
N LYS A 20 2.15 -12.29 -22.84
CA LYS A 20 3.47 -12.42 -23.46
C LYS A 20 4.49 -11.44 -22.88
N VAL A 21 4.07 -10.20 -22.61
CA VAL A 21 4.90 -9.18 -21.92
C VAL A 21 5.16 -9.61 -20.47
N LEU A 22 4.13 -10.06 -19.75
CA LEU A 22 4.30 -10.60 -18.39
C LEU A 22 5.23 -11.82 -18.36
N GLU A 23 5.30 -12.61 -19.42
CA GLU A 23 6.25 -13.73 -19.50
C GLU A 23 7.67 -13.29 -19.84
N SER A 24 7.87 -12.19 -20.57
CA SER A 24 9.22 -11.67 -20.85
C SER A 24 9.87 -11.04 -19.62
N ASP A 25 9.09 -10.38 -18.75
CA ASP A 25 9.61 -9.73 -17.55
C ASP A 25 10.16 -10.72 -16.51
N PHE A 26 9.78 -11.99 -16.60
CA PHE A 26 10.18 -13.07 -15.70
C PHE A 26 11.16 -14.07 -16.35
N LYS A 27 11.61 -13.82 -17.58
CA LYS A 27 12.77 -14.54 -18.12
C LYS A 27 14.01 -13.94 -17.48
N ASP A 28 14.62 -14.69 -16.56
CA ASP A 28 15.94 -14.35 -16.03
C ASP A 28 16.91 -14.25 -17.22
N ALA A 29 17.24 -13.02 -17.62
CA ALA A 29 18.41 -12.80 -18.46
C ALA A 29 19.61 -13.28 -17.63
N SER A 30 20.33 -14.26 -18.16
CA SER A 30 21.51 -14.84 -17.54
C SER A 30 22.49 -13.74 -17.16
N THR A 31 22.56 -13.42 -15.88
CA THR A 31 23.69 -12.78 -15.17
C THR A 31 24.55 -11.80 -15.96
N ASP A 32 23.97 -10.85 -16.69
CA ASP A 32 24.76 -9.70 -17.13
C ASP A 32 24.79 -8.70 -15.98
N LYS A 33 25.75 -8.93 -15.08
CA LYS A 33 26.14 -7.95 -14.06
C LYS A 33 26.87 -6.81 -14.76
N THR A 34 26.13 -5.93 -15.43
CA THR A 34 26.65 -4.62 -15.81
C THR A 34 26.78 -3.79 -14.53
N VAL A 35 27.88 -3.98 -13.80
CA VAL A 35 28.22 -3.14 -12.64
C VAL A 35 28.89 -1.88 -13.19
N SER A 36 28.43 -0.70 -12.77
CA SER A 36 29.05 0.56 -13.16
C SER A 36 30.52 0.59 -12.69
N GLN A 37 31.41 1.22 -13.46
CA GLN A 37 32.80 1.41 -13.04
C GLN A 37 32.88 2.21 -11.72
N ASP A 38 31.96 3.16 -11.52
CA ASP A 38 31.82 3.91 -10.27
C ASP A 38 31.42 2.99 -9.10
N ASP A 39 30.59 1.97 -9.35
CA ASP A 39 30.17 0.99 -8.33
C ASP A 39 31.32 0.03 -7.98
N LEU A 40 32.14 -0.37 -8.94
CA LEU A 40 33.34 -1.17 -8.69
C LEU A 40 34.36 -0.38 -7.85
N LEU A 41 34.61 0.88 -8.20
CA LEU A 41 35.48 1.79 -7.44
C LEU A 41 34.96 2.05 -6.02
N PHE A 42 33.64 2.15 -5.87
CA PHE A 42 33.00 2.29 -4.56
C PHE A 42 33.21 1.05 -3.69
N LEU A 43 32.95 -0.14 -4.24
CA LEU A 43 33.10 -1.40 -3.51
C LEU A 43 34.55 -1.64 -3.09
N ASP A 44 35.51 -1.23 -3.91
CA ASP A 44 36.94 -1.33 -3.60
C ASP A 44 37.34 -0.41 -2.43
N LYS A 45 36.94 0.87 -2.50
CA LYS A 45 37.11 1.83 -1.39
C LYS A 45 36.48 1.36 -0.08
N LEU A 46 35.34 0.68 -0.16
CA LEU A 46 34.62 0.20 1.03
C LEU A 46 35.28 -1.02 1.65
N LYS A 47 35.80 -1.94 0.82
CA LYS A 47 36.55 -3.12 1.30
C LYS A 47 37.84 -2.73 2.02
N GLU A 48 38.60 -1.77 1.50
CA GLU A 48 39.89 -1.36 2.09
C GLU A 48 39.76 -0.32 3.21
N GLY A 49 38.60 0.33 3.28
CA GLY A 49 38.39 1.55 4.04
C GLY A 49 37.84 1.38 5.45
N ILE A 50 37.15 0.27 5.74
CA ILE A 50 36.51 0.09 7.05
C ILE A 50 37.60 -0.24 8.09
N LYS A 51 37.84 0.69 9.00
CA LYS A 51 38.84 0.55 10.07
C LYS A 51 38.20 0.84 11.42
N ARG A 52 38.74 0.22 12.48
CA ARG A 52 38.33 0.51 13.86
C ARG A 52 39.28 1.57 14.41
N ASN A 53 38.74 2.70 14.81
CA ASN A 53 39.49 3.81 15.37
C ASN A 53 39.90 3.51 16.84
N THR A 54 40.82 4.29 17.41
CA THR A 54 41.36 4.14 18.77
C THR A 54 40.33 4.24 19.89
N HIS A 55 39.13 4.74 19.58
CA HIS A 55 37.99 4.84 20.48
C HIS A 55 36.97 3.70 20.27
N ASP A 56 37.40 2.62 19.62
CA ASP A 56 36.63 1.40 19.40
C ASP A 56 35.44 1.52 18.41
N HIS A 57 35.31 2.67 17.74
CA HIS A 57 34.30 2.93 16.72
C HIS A 57 34.79 2.51 15.33
N TYR A 58 33.89 1.98 14.50
CA TYR A 58 34.17 1.75 13.08
C TYR A 58 34.03 3.06 12.29
N GLU A 59 35.08 3.41 11.55
CA GLU A 59 35.09 4.48 10.57
C GLU A 59 35.12 3.88 9.16
N MET A 60 34.40 4.53 8.24
CA MET A 60 34.32 4.14 6.84
C MET A 60 34.55 5.37 5.96
N PRO A 61 35.41 5.29 4.93
CA PRO A 61 35.63 6.40 4.02
C PRO A 61 34.41 6.61 3.13
N LEU A 62 34.05 7.88 2.95
CA LEU A 62 33.00 8.28 2.01
C LEU A 62 33.59 8.36 0.58
N PRO A 63 32.88 7.88 -0.45
CA PRO A 63 33.38 7.78 -1.81
C PRO A 63 33.28 9.12 -2.55
N PHE A 64 34.01 10.13 -2.09
CA PHE A 64 34.15 11.37 -2.83
C PHE A 64 35.10 11.18 -4.03
N LYS A 65 34.82 11.87 -5.15
CA LYS A 65 35.76 11.99 -6.28
C LYS A 65 36.94 12.89 -5.87
N GLU A 66 36.64 14.02 -5.26
CA GLU A 66 37.56 14.89 -4.51
C GLU A 66 36.92 15.25 -3.18
N ARG A 67 37.68 15.24 -2.07
CA ARG A 67 37.11 15.45 -0.73
C ARG A 67 36.76 16.92 -0.53
N PRO A 68 35.46 17.29 -0.41
CA PRO A 68 35.09 18.68 -0.19
C PRO A 68 35.50 19.12 1.23
N TYR A 69 35.75 20.42 1.40
CA TYR A 69 35.85 21.01 2.73
C TYR A 69 34.48 20.97 3.41
N LEU A 70 34.35 20.15 4.45
CA LEU A 70 33.12 20.00 5.22
C LEU A 70 33.21 20.87 6.48
N PRO A 71 32.29 21.83 6.70
CA PRO A 71 32.28 22.65 7.90
C PRO A 71 31.96 21.80 9.14
N ASP A 72 32.61 22.11 10.26
CA ASP A 72 32.39 21.41 11.53
C ASP A 72 30.96 21.67 12.06
N ASN A 73 30.13 20.64 11.99
CA ASN A 73 28.72 20.68 12.41
C ASN A 73 28.53 20.26 13.88
N LYS A 74 29.61 20.02 14.64
CA LYS A 74 29.54 19.48 16.00
C LYS A 74 28.68 20.33 16.93
N GLN A 75 28.84 21.65 16.90
CA GLN A 75 28.08 22.55 17.78
C GLN A 75 26.56 22.50 17.49
N LEU A 76 26.18 22.56 16.21
CA LEU A 76 24.78 22.51 15.81
C LEU A 76 24.17 21.12 16.05
N ALA A 77 24.95 20.04 15.90
CA ALA A 77 24.53 18.68 16.26
C ALA A 77 24.24 18.55 17.76
N MET A 78 25.09 19.11 18.62
CA MET A 78 24.87 19.14 20.08
C MET A 78 23.61 19.92 20.46
N VAL A 79 23.35 21.05 19.80
CA VAL A 79 22.12 21.84 20.00
C VAL A 79 20.88 21.02 19.57
N ARG A 80 20.92 20.39 18.40
CA ARG A 80 19.84 19.50 17.90
C ARG A 80 19.57 18.34 18.86
N LEU A 81 20.61 17.71 19.40
CA LEU A 81 20.50 16.66 20.41
C LEU A 81 19.77 17.17 21.67
N GLY A 82 20.11 18.37 22.14
CA GLY A 82 19.44 19.01 23.29
C GLY A 82 17.96 19.32 23.02
N HIS A 83 17.60 19.70 21.80
CA HIS A 83 16.19 19.85 21.39
C HIS A 83 15.46 18.51 21.32
N LEU A 84 16.08 17.47 20.74
CA LEU A 84 15.52 16.13 20.66
C LEU A 84 15.28 15.53 22.04
N LYS A 85 16.25 15.66 22.96
CA LYS A 85 16.12 15.22 24.35
C LYS A 85 14.96 15.91 25.06
N ARG A 86 14.82 17.24 24.91
CA ARG A 86 13.67 17.99 25.46
C ARG A 86 12.35 17.55 24.85
N LYS A 87 12.32 17.24 23.54
CA LYS A 87 11.11 16.78 22.83
C LYS A 87 10.69 15.38 23.28
N LEU A 88 11.65 14.47 23.49
CA LEU A 88 11.42 13.13 24.02
C LEU A 88 10.93 13.17 25.47
N LEU A 89 11.52 14.03 26.31
CA LEU A 89 11.11 14.20 27.71
C LEU A 89 9.75 14.92 27.87
N LYS A 90 9.33 15.73 26.89
CA LYS A 90 8.02 16.39 26.89
C LYS A 90 6.86 15.50 26.43
N GLY A 91 7.15 14.35 25.82
CA GLY A 91 6.20 13.61 24.99
C GLY A 91 5.52 12.43 25.68
N ASP A 92 4.72 12.67 26.74
CA ASP A 92 3.70 11.70 27.18
C ASP A 92 2.26 12.23 27.00
N LYS A 93 2.10 13.37 26.29
CA LYS A 93 0.80 14.03 26.08
C LYS A 93 0.64 14.64 24.70
N SER A 94 0.69 13.82 23.63
CA SER A 94 0.15 14.23 22.33
C SER A 94 -0.11 13.01 21.45
N THR A 95 -1.34 12.51 21.45
CA THR A 95 -2.27 12.35 20.30
C THR A 95 -1.69 12.25 18.87
N LYS A 96 -0.53 11.62 18.69
CA LYS A 96 0.01 11.14 17.40
C LYS A 96 0.32 9.65 17.46
N HIS A 97 -0.18 8.99 18.51
CA HIS A 97 -0.07 7.56 18.67
C HIS A 97 -0.76 6.81 17.53
N SER A 98 -1.79 7.38 16.87
CA SER A 98 -2.45 6.74 15.72
C SER A 98 -1.53 6.48 14.53
N ILE A 99 -0.75 7.45 14.04
CA ILE A 99 0.00 7.27 12.78
C ILE A 99 1.24 6.38 12.96
N VAL A 100 1.91 6.49 14.12
CA VAL A 100 3.09 5.66 14.44
C VAL A 100 2.69 4.27 14.93
N GLN A 101 1.62 4.14 15.74
CA GLN A 101 1.08 2.81 16.06
C GLN A 101 0.47 2.16 14.82
N GLU A 102 -0.23 2.86 13.94
CA GLU A 102 -0.71 2.27 12.68
C GLU A 102 0.45 1.78 11.82
N ARG A 103 1.60 2.48 11.79
CA ARG A 103 2.80 2.03 11.07
C ARG A 103 3.53 0.89 11.77
N GLU A 104 3.60 0.90 13.10
CA GLU A 104 4.22 -0.16 13.90
C GLU A 104 3.34 -1.40 14.00
N ASP A 105 2.03 -1.24 14.00
CA ASP A 105 1.02 -2.28 13.92
C ASP A 105 0.93 -2.80 12.49
N ALA A 106 0.96 -1.96 11.46
CA ALA A 106 1.16 -2.42 10.08
C ALA A 106 2.45 -3.21 9.94
N ARG A 107 3.57 -2.72 10.49
CA ARG A 107 4.84 -3.46 10.53
C ARG A 107 4.73 -4.75 11.34
N ARG A 108 4.10 -4.74 12.51
CA ARG A 108 3.90 -5.94 13.35
C ARG A 108 2.94 -6.93 12.72
N ILE A 109 1.94 -6.48 11.99
CA ILE A 109 1.01 -7.30 11.20
C ILE A 109 1.79 -7.89 10.05
N ILE A 110 2.49 -7.10 9.23
CA ILE A 110 3.34 -7.60 8.13
C ILE A 110 4.39 -8.59 8.67
N ILE A 111 5.06 -8.28 9.78
CA ILE A 111 6.05 -9.17 10.41
C ILE A 111 5.38 -10.42 11.00
N LYS A 112 4.26 -10.32 11.72
CA LYS A 112 3.48 -11.48 12.20
C LYS A 112 2.82 -12.26 11.06
N ASP A 113 2.54 -11.64 9.93
CA ASP A 113 1.94 -12.23 8.73
C ASP A 113 2.99 -13.07 8.00
N LEU A 114 4.20 -12.52 7.84
CA LEU A 114 5.37 -13.22 7.35
C LEU A 114 5.87 -14.31 8.34
N GLN A 115 5.77 -14.09 9.65
CA GLN A 115 6.32 -15.00 10.67
C GLN A 115 5.33 -16.05 11.23
N LYS A 116 4.01 -15.80 11.26
CA LYS A 116 3.03 -16.83 11.67
C LYS A 116 2.78 -17.78 10.50
N GLN A 117 3.54 -18.87 10.49
CA GLN A 117 3.19 -20.22 9.99
C GLN A 117 2.71 -20.40 8.53
N VAL A 118 2.53 -19.36 7.71
CA VAL A 118 1.81 -19.52 6.43
C VAL A 118 2.72 -19.69 5.20
N TYR A 119 3.99 -19.27 5.23
CA TYR A 119 4.80 -19.24 4.00
C TYR A 119 6.21 -19.86 3.99
N PRO A 120 6.73 -20.57 5.01
CA PRO A 120 8.12 -21.01 4.95
C PRO A 120 8.40 -21.98 3.79
N GLU A 121 7.42 -22.79 3.36
CA GLU A 121 7.59 -23.68 2.21
C GLU A 121 7.30 -22.99 0.87
N GLU A 122 6.24 -22.17 0.79
CA GLU A 122 5.85 -21.48 -0.45
C GLU A 122 6.85 -20.39 -0.85
N MET A 123 7.44 -19.67 0.13
CA MET A 123 8.47 -18.65 -0.13
C MET A 123 9.85 -19.24 -0.38
N LYS A 124 10.16 -20.44 0.11
CA LYS A 124 11.42 -21.15 -0.22
C LYS A 124 11.51 -21.53 -1.69
N LEU A 125 10.36 -21.69 -2.36
CA LEU A 125 10.27 -22.05 -3.78
C LEU A 125 10.46 -20.85 -4.72
N LEU A 126 10.59 -19.63 -4.20
CA LEU A 126 10.76 -18.42 -4.99
C LEU A 126 12.25 -18.11 -5.21
N ASP A 127 12.59 -17.68 -6.42
CA ASP A 127 13.85 -17.00 -6.68
C ASP A 127 13.84 -15.58 -6.09
N ASP A 128 15.03 -14.98 -5.94
CA ASP A 128 15.19 -13.62 -5.38
C ASP A 128 14.37 -12.58 -6.16
N ALA A 129 14.32 -12.73 -7.49
CA ALA A 129 13.57 -11.81 -8.36
C ALA A 129 12.06 -11.88 -8.12
N SER A 130 11.49 -13.08 -8.02
CA SER A 130 10.06 -13.29 -7.75
C SER A 130 9.72 -12.85 -6.33
N LEU A 131 10.58 -13.15 -5.35
CA LEU A 131 10.39 -12.69 -3.96
C LEU A 131 10.37 -11.16 -3.87
N ARG A 132 11.31 -10.49 -4.53
CA ARG A 132 11.36 -9.03 -4.62
C ARG A 132 10.09 -8.47 -5.27
N THR A 133 9.60 -9.13 -6.31
CA THR A 133 8.37 -8.74 -7.01
C THR A 133 7.15 -8.87 -6.10
N VAL A 134 7.03 -9.96 -5.32
CA VAL A 134 5.97 -10.12 -4.31
C VAL A 134 6.01 -8.97 -3.29
N PHE A 135 7.20 -8.55 -2.84
CA PHE A 135 7.30 -7.42 -1.91
C PHE A 135 6.91 -6.08 -2.54
N TYR A 136 7.23 -5.84 -3.81
CA TYR A 136 6.76 -4.64 -4.50
C TYR A 136 5.24 -4.63 -4.68
N GLU A 137 4.64 -5.78 -4.98
CA GLU A 137 3.18 -5.93 -5.04
C GLU A 137 2.57 -5.68 -3.65
N ALA A 138 3.12 -6.28 -2.58
CA ALA A 138 2.68 -6.04 -1.21
C ALA A 138 2.78 -4.55 -0.80
N MET A 139 3.88 -3.88 -1.16
CA MET A 139 4.05 -2.44 -0.95
C MET A 139 2.99 -1.63 -1.69
N THR A 140 2.74 -1.99 -2.96
CA THR A 140 1.73 -1.33 -3.79
C THR A 140 0.34 -1.50 -3.19
N ILE A 141 0.01 -2.70 -2.70
CA ILE A 141 -1.24 -3.02 -2.01
C ILE A 141 -1.42 -2.13 -0.78
N VAL A 142 -0.42 -2.06 0.09
CA VAL A 142 -0.48 -1.22 1.31
C VAL A 142 -0.64 0.26 0.96
N ASN A 143 0.07 0.73 -0.06
CA ASN A 143 0.06 2.12 -0.50
C ASN A 143 -1.11 2.49 -1.41
N SER A 144 -1.94 1.53 -1.82
CA SER A 144 -3.20 1.78 -2.53
C SER A 144 -4.33 2.22 -1.58
N ARG A 145 -4.07 2.24 -0.26
CA ARG A 145 -5.06 2.60 0.75
C ARG A 145 -5.52 4.07 0.59
N PRO A 146 -6.83 4.33 0.57
CA PRO A 146 -7.39 5.69 0.62
C PRO A 146 -6.98 6.45 1.88
N LEU A 147 -6.45 7.68 1.72
CA LEU A 147 -6.13 8.63 2.80
C LEU A 147 -7.26 9.63 3.05
N THR A 148 -7.89 10.10 1.97
CA THR A 148 -8.95 11.12 2.03
C THR A 148 -10.32 10.50 1.81
N VAL A 149 -11.30 11.01 2.55
CA VAL A 149 -12.69 10.55 2.52
C VAL A 149 -13.67 11.65 2.05
N ASP A 150 -13.20 12.90 1.98
CA ASP A 150 -14.05 14.10 1.97
C ASP A 150 -14.96 14.24 0.75
N ASN A 151 -14.60 13.67 -0.39
CA ASN A 151 -15.33 13.89 -1.65
C ASN A 151 -16.09 12.67 -2.18
N LEU A 152 -16.13 11.54 -1.45
CA LEU A 152 -16.73 10.28 -1.93
C LEU A 152 -18.20 10.32 -2.36
N SER A 153 -18.95 11.33 -1.90
CA SER A 153 -20.38 11.45 -2.15
C SER A 153 -20.71 12.12 -3.48
N ASP A 154 -19.74 12.81 -4.08
CA ASP A 154 -19.94 13.56 -5.31
C ASP A 154 -19.50 12.70 -6.52
N PRO A 155 -20.40 12.40 -7.47
CA PRO A 155 -20.03 11.76 -8.72
C PRO A 155 -18.90 12.47 -9.48
N GLU A 156 -18.76 13.79 -9.30
CA GLU A 156 -17.72 14.61 -9.95
C GLU A 156 -16.42 14.73 -9.13
N SER A 157 -16.38 14.12 -7.95
CA SER A 157 -15.18 14.16 -7.11
C SER A 157 -14.00 13.37 -7.70
N PRO A 158 -12.76 13.85 -7.51
CA PRO A 158 -11.59 13.05 -7.82
C PRO A 158 -11.54 11.75 -6.99
N VAL A 159 -10.87 10.73 -7.53
CA VAL A 159 -10.56 9.48 -6.81
C VAL A 159 -9.91 9.81 -5.46
N PRO A 160 -10.23 9.09 -4.36
CA PRO A 160 -9.61 9.37 -3.07
C PRO A 160 -8.09 9.28 -3.16
N LEU A 161 -7.41 10.25 -2.55
CA LEU A 161 -5.95 10.32 -2.55
C LEU A 161 -5.37 9.12 -1.80
N THR A 162 -4.40 8.44 -2.41
CA THR A 162 -3.68 7.29 -1.82
C THR A 162 -2.21 7.63 -1.61
N PRO A 163 -1.46 6.93 -0.73
CA PRO A 163 -0.01 7.09 -0.67
C PRO A 163 0.67 6.89 -2.03
N ASN A 164 0.19 5.96 -2.86
CA ASN A 164 0.70 5.78 -4.22
C ASN A 164 0.52 7.04 -5.08
N HIS A 165 -0.59 7.76 -4.97
CA HIS A 165 -0.75 9.03 -5.68
C HIS A 165 0.30 10.06 -5.29
N LEU A 166 0.71 10.09 -4.02
CA LEU A 166 1.76 10.99 -3.53
C LEU A 166 3.16 10.54 -3.96
N LEU A 167 3.43 9.24 -3.91
CA LEU A 167 4.74 8.67 -4.21
C LEU A 167 5.02 8.64 -5.72
N THR A 168 4.03 8.24 -6.51
CA THR A 168 4.19 8.02 -7.94
C THR A 168 3.73 9.23 -8.76
N THR A 169 2.97 10.16 -8.17
CA THR A 169 2.31 11.30 -8.86
C THR A 169 1.41 10.90 -10.04
N LYS A 170 1.14 9.60 -10.19
CA LYS A 170 0.31 9.02 -11.25
C LYS A 170 -1.06 8.68 -10.66
N PRO A 171 -2.16 8.96 -11.38
CA PRO A 171 -3.51 8.64 -10.91
C PRO A 171 -3.83 7.14 -10.95
N ILE A 172 -3.07 6.36 -11.73
CA ILE A 172 -3.38 4.96 -12.06
C ILE A 172 -2.86 4.01 -10.98
N ILE A 173 -3.78 3.29 -10.36
CA ILE A 173 -3.49 2.09 -9.57
C ILE A 173 -3.32 0.94 -10.56
N ALA A 174 -2.15 0.30 -10.59
CA ALA A 174 -1.97 -0.92 -11.38
C ALA A 174 -2.95 -1.98 -10.85
N LEU A 175 -3.95 -2.31 -11.67
CA LEU A 175 -4.87 -3.40 -11.37
C LEU A 175 -4.11 -4.72 -11.49
N PRO A 176 -4.46 -5.74 -10.69
CA PRO A 176 -3.91 -7.07 -10.87
C PRO A 176 -4.13 -7.54 -12.32
N PRO A 177 -3.22 -8.35 -12.88
CA PRO A 177 -3.43 -8.98 -14.17
C PRO A 177 -4.77 -9.73 -14.18
N PRO A 178 -5.53 -9.69 -15.29
CA PRO A 178 -6.81 -10.35 -15.37
C PRO A 178 -6.63 -11.87 -15.22
N GLY A 179 -7.31 -12.46 -14.24
CA GLY A 179 -7.26 -13.90 -14.01
C GLY A 179 -7.74 -14.27 -12.61
N LYS A 180 -8.16 -15.54 -12.46
CA LYS A 180 -8.29 -16.15 -11.14
C LYS A 180 -6.96 -16.83 -10.81
N PHE A 181 -6.41 -16.50 -9.65
CA PHE A 181 -5.18 -17.10 -9.13
C PHE A 181 -5.55 -18.11 -8.05
N ILE A 182 -5.25 -19.38 -8.30
CA ILE A 182 -5.63 -20.52 -7.46
C ILE A 182 -4.40 -21.14 -6.83
N ARG A 183 -4.57 -21.99 -5.81
CA ARG A 183 -3.44 -22.61 -5.09
C ARG A 183 -2.53 -23.42 -6.00
N GLU A 184 -3.10 -24.01 -7.05
CA GLU A 184 -2.41 -24.78 -8.06
C GLU A 184 -1.41 -23.93 -8.88
N ASP A 185 -1.61 -22.60 -8.92
CA ASP A 185 -0.66 -21.68 -9.56
C ASP A 185 0.69 -21.60 -8.83
N MET A 186 0.77 -22.10 -7.59
CA MET A 186 2.04 -22.29 -6.88
C MET A 186 2.98 -23.26 -7.60
N TYR A 187 2.41 -24.24 -8.31
CA TYR A 187 3.16 -25.24 -9.08
C TYR A 187 3.19 -24.91 -10.59
N ALA A 188 2.67 -23.74 -10.99
CA ALA A 188 2.66 -23.36 -12.39
C ALA A 188 4.08 -23.12 -12.90
N ARG A 189 4.37 -23.61 -14.13
CA ARG A 189 5.61 -23.27 -14.85
C ARG A 189 5.77 -21.76 -15.08
N LYS A 190 4.66 -21.02 -15.05
CA LYS A 190 4.64 -19.55 -15.21
C LYS A 190 4.82 -18.88 -13.85
N ARG A 191 6.06 -18.48 -13.54
CA ARG A 191 6.42 -17.87 -12.23
C ARG A 191 5.58 -16.63 -11.88
N TRP A 192 5.20 -15.83 -12.87
CA TRP A 192 4.34 -14.67 -12.63
C TRP A 192 2.99 -15.07 -12.02
N ARG A 193 2.42 -16.24 -12.35
CA ARG A 193 1.16 -16.72 -11.74
C ARG A 193 1.35 -17.07 -10.26
N HIS A 194 2.50 -17.61 -9.90
CA HIS A 194 2.86 -17.87 -8.51
C HIS A 194 2.96 -16.57 -7.71
N VAL A 195 3.65 -15.55 -8.24
CA VAL A 195 3.72 -14.21 -7.63
C VAL A 195 2.34 -13.59 -7.44
N GLN A 196 1.47 -13.68 -8.46
CA GLN A 196 0.12 -13.13 -8.38
C GLN A 196 -0.76 -13.87 -7.36
N TYR A 197 -0.64 -15.19 -7.24
CA TYR A 197 -1.30 -15.97 -6.18
C TYR A 197 -0.89 -15.51 -4.78
N LEU A 198 0.42 -15.36 -4.54
CA LEU A 198 0.93 -14.90 -3.25
C LEU A 198 0.48 -13.47 -2.92
N ALA A 199 0.47 -12.58 -3.91
CA ALA A 199 -0.05 -11.22 -3.75
C ALA A 199 -1.56 -11.20 -3.41
N GLU A 200 -2.35 -12.12 -3.96
CA GLU A 200 -3.78 -12.27 -3.63
C GLU A 200 -3.98 -12.80 -2.21
N GLN A 201 -3.19 -13.78 -1.78
CA GLN A 201 -3.20 -14.27 -0.40
C GLN A 201 -2.82 -13.17 0.60
N PHE A 202 -1.76 -12.41 0.28
CA PHE A 202 -1.34 -11.24 1.06
C PHE A 202 -2.48 -10.23 1.14
N TRP A 203 -3.10 -9.84 0.03
CA TRP A 203 -4.22 -8.89 0.03
C TRP A 203 -5.37 -9.33 0.92
N SER A 204 -5.82 -10.58 0.76
CA SER A 204 -6.97 -11.11 1.48
C SER A 204 -6.73 -11.14 3.01
N ARG A 205 -5.52 -11.54 3.42
CA ARG A 205 -5.11 -11.56 4.84
C ARG A 205 -4.85 -10.16 5.38
N TRP A 206 -4.05 -9.35 4.69
CA TRP A 206 -3.75 -7.97 5.04
C TRP A 206 -5.04 -7.20 5.28
N ARG A 207 -5.96 -7.21 4.31
CA ARG A 207 -7.25 -6.53 4.43
C ARG A 207 -8.01 -7.04 5.66
N ARG A 208 -8.14 -8.36 5.85
CA ARG A 208 -8.88 -8.92 6.99
C ARG A 208 -8.30 -8.48 8.34
N GLU A 209 -6.98 -8.54 8.50
CA GLU A 209 -6.30 -8.20 9.76
C GLU A 209 -6.27 -6.68 9.98
N TYR A 210 -5.92 -5.92 8.95
CA TYR A 210 -5.88 -4.47 8.97
C TYR A 210 -7.25 -3.86 9.28
N LEU A 211 -8.30 -4.31 8.60
CA LEU A 211 -9.68 -3.89 8.87
C LEU A 211 -10.12 -4.22 10.31
N SER A 212 -9.68 -5.36 10.84
CA SER A 212 -9.98 -5.75 12.22
C SER A 212 -9.23 -4.93 13.27
N ASN A 213 -8.12 -4.28 12.89
CA ASN A 213 -7.36 -3.39 13.77
C ASN A 213 -7.86 -1.93 13.68
N ILE A 214 -8.27 -1.46 12.50
CA ILE A 214 -8.95 -0.15 12.39
C ILE A 214 -10.31 -0.19 13.10
N ALA A 215 -11.03 -1.30 12.98
CA ALA A 215 -12.27 -1.48 13.69
C ALA A 215 -12.00 -1.47 15.20
N THR A 216 -12.31 -0.35 15.85
CA THR A 216 -12.14 -0.17 17.30
C THR A 216 -12.84 -1.32 18.03
N ARG A 217 -12.07 -2.10 18.80
CA ARG A 217 -12.62 -3.21 19.58
C ARG A 217 -13.44 -2.63 20.73
N GLN A 218 -14.70 -3.03 20.81
CA GLN A 218 -15.59 -2.63 21.87
C GLN A 218 -15.32 -3.47 23.11
N CYS A 219 -15.08 -2.80 24.25
CA CYS A 219 -15.23 -3.45 25.54
C CYS A 219 -16.72 -3.67 25.79
N TRP A 220 -17.08 -4.88 26.24
CA TRP A 220 -18.42 -5.44 26.36
C TRP A 220 -19.40 -4.62 27.21
N HIS A 221 -18.93 -3.57 27.90
CA HIS A 221 -19.68 -2.77 28.87
C HIS A 221 -20.02 -1.35 28.42
N THR A 222 -19.56 -0.90 27.25
CA THR A 222 -19.82 0.48 26.79
C THR A 222 -20.63 0.49 25.51
N PRO A 223 -21.83 1.11 25.48
CA PRO A 223 -22.62 1.20 24.27
C PRO A 223 -21.90 2.03 23.19
N ARG A 224 -21.91 1.53 21.95
CA ARG A 224 -21.30 2.20 20.80
C ARG A 224 -22.25 3.23 20.20
N ARG A 225 -21.72 4.34 19.69
CA ARG A 225 -22.46 5.27 18.81
C ARG A 225 -23.06 4.49 17.63
N ASN A 226 -24.38 4.60 17.44
CA ASN A 226 -25.05 4.11 16.24
C ASN A 226 -24.52 4.83 14.99
N LEU A 227 -24.47 4.14 13.85
CA LEU A 227 -24.20 4.80 12.57
C LEU A 227 -25.26 5.88 12.31
N LYS A 228 -24.81 7.03 11.81
CA LYS A 228 -25.66 8.17 11.46
C LYS A 228 -25.64 8.41 9.95
N VAL A 229 -26.68 9.06 9.46
CA VAL A 229 -26.72 9.56 8.09
C VAL A 229 -25.55 10.51 7.87
N GLY A 230 -24.81 10.32 6.78
CA GLY A 230 -23.62 11.10 6.46
C GLY A 230 -22.30 10.44 6.85
N ASP A 231 -22.31 9.42 7.72
CA ASP A 231 -21.09 8.69 8.10
C ASP A 231 -20.43 8.03 6.88
N ILE A 232 -19.11 8.04 6.84
CA ILE A 232 -18.32 7.37 5.80
C ILE A 232 -17.87 6.02 6.34
N VAL A 233 -18.27 4.99 5.62
CA VAL A 233 -18.06 3.60 6.00
C VAL A 233 -17.34 2.84 4.89
N MET A 234 -16.61 1.79 5.29
CA MET A 234 -16.00 0.85 4.36
C MET A 234 -16.68 -0.51 4.49
N GLU A 235 -16.99 -1.12 3.35
CA GLU A 235 -17.63 -2.44 3.31
C GLU A 235 -16.59 -3.55 3.53
N LYS A 236 -16.82 -4.38 4.56
CA LYS A 236 -16.04 -5.60 4.84
C LYS A 236 -16.59 -6.75 3.98
N THR A 237 -16.26 -6.76 2.70
CA THR A 237 -16.57 -7.88 1.79
C THR A 237 -15.33 -8.72 1.55
N ASN A 238 -15.50 -10.05 1.50
CA ASN A 238 -14.38 -10.97 1.28
C ASN A 238 -13.99 -11.10 -0.22
N ASP A 239 -14.92 -10.84 -1.13
CA ASP A 239 -14.78 -11.18 -2.57
C ASP A 239 -14.38 -9.98 -3.44
N LEU A 240 -13.72 -8.99 -2.84
CA LEU A 240 -13.25 -7.80 -3.52
C LEU A 240 -11.91 -8.07 -4.22
N PRO A 241 -11.76 -7.71 -5.52
CA PRO A 241 -10.50 -7.88 -6.22
C PRO A 241 -9.39 -7.04 -5.58
N ARG A 242 -8.14 -7.43 -5.85
CA ARG A 242 -6.95 -6.76 -5.30
C ARG A 242 -6.96 -5.26 -5.57
N ASN A 243 -6.54 -4.48 -4.56
CA ASN A 243 -6.44 -3.02 -4.59
C ASN A 243 -7.78 -2.25 -4.69
N GLU A 244 -8.93 -2.95 -4.66
CA GLU A 244 -10.24 -2.30 -4.66
C GLU A 244 -10.75 -2.09 -3.23
N TRP A 245 -10.96 -0.82 -2.87
CA TRP A 245 -11.48 -0.42 -1.58
C TRP A 245 -12.92 0.08 -1.73
N LYS A 246 -13.92 -0.72 -1.31
CA LYS A 246 -15.34 -0.31 -1.33
C LYS A 246 -15.66 0.63 -0.19
N LEU A 247 -15.55 1.92 -0.49
CA LEU A 247 -15.99 2.98 0.38
C LEU A 247 -17.42 3.39 0.06
N ALA A 248 -18.18 3.77 1.07
CA ALA A 248 -19.58 4.14 0.94
C ALA A 248 -19.98 5.21 1.96
N LYS A 249 -21.05 5.95 1.66
CA LYS A 249 -21.66 6.91 2.57
C LYS A 249 -23.01 6.42 3.06
N VAL A 250 -23.29 6.53 4.35
CA VAL A 250 -24.59 6.20 4.92
C VAL A 250 -25.62 7.23 4.47
N VAL A 251 -26.66 6.79 3.77
CA VAL A 251 -27.76 7.65 3.29
C VAL A 251 -28.96 7.57 4.23
N GLU A 252 -29.28 6.37 4.70
CA GLU A 252 -30.41 6.13 5.60
C GLU A 252 -30.02 5.11 6.67
N THR A 253 -30.54 5.33 7.89
CA THR A 253 -30.35 4.44 9.04
C THR A 253 -31.69 3.86 9.47
N VAL A 254 -31.77 2.53 9.59
CA VAL A 254 -32.98 1.86 10.05
C VAL A 254 -32.83 1.49 11.52
N THR A 255 -33.56 2.18 12.39
CA THR A 255 -33.61 1.90 13.84
C THR A 255 -34.61 0.80 14.13
N ASP A 256 -34.26 -0.08 15.06
CA ASP A 256 -35.17 -1.11 15.59
C ASP A 256 -35.99 -0.58 16.78
N LYS A 257 -36.91 -1.40 17.30
CA LYS A 257 -37.76 -1.08 18.47
C LYS A 257 -36.96 -0.66 19.72
N ASP A 258 -35.73 -1.16 19.85
CA ASP A 258 -34.82 -0.85 20.97
C ASP A 258 -34.03 0.47 20.77
N GLY A 259 -34.25 1.20 19.67
CA GLY A 259 -33.49 2.41 19.32
C GLY A 259 -32.08 2.16 18.77
N LEU A 260 -31.70 0.90 18.54
CA LEU A 260 -30.39 0.50 17.98
C LEU A 260 -30.45 0.37 16.45
N VAL A 261 -29.38 0.79 15.77
CA VAL A 261 -29.26 0.68 14.31
C VAL A 261 -28.57 -0.65 13.97
N ARG A 262 -29.31 -1.56 13.32
CA ARG A 262 -28.79 -2.87 12.88
C ARG A 262 -28.58 -2.94 11.36
N ARG A 263 -29.33 -2.13 10.59
CA ARG A 263 -29.27 -2.05 9.12
C ARG A 263 -29.16 -0.60 8.66
N VAL A 264 -28.38 -0.37 7.62
CA VAL A 264 -28.21 0.95 7.00
C VAL A 264 -28.23 0.82 5.47
N LYS A 265 -28.77 1.84 4.80
CA LYS A 265 -28.62 1.98 3.35
C LYS A 265 -27.39 2.83 3.06
N ILE A 266 -26.48 2.27 2.29
CA ILE A 266 -25.24 2.91 1.90
C ILE A 266 -25.27 3.24 0.41
N ARG A 267 -24.66 4.38 0.06
CA ARG A 267 -24.40 4.76 -1.33
C ARG A 267 -22.95 4.45 -1.64
N ILE A 268 -22.76 3.59 -2.63
CA ILE A 268 -21.44 3.20 -3.15
C ILE A 268 -21.19 4.04 -4.42
N GLY A 269 -20.08 4.76 -4.44
CA GLY A 269 -19.60 5.43 -5.65
C GLY A 269 -18.81 4.44 -6.51
N ASP A 270 -19.10 4.37 -7.80
CA ASP A 270 -18.27 3.60 -8.73
C ASP A 270 -16.92 4.29 -8.90
N GLN A 271 -15.83 3.55 -8.66
CA GLN A 271 -14.46 4.05 -8.85
C GLN A 271 -14.04 4.09 -10.34
N LYS A 272 -14.83 3.47 -11.23
CA LYS A 272 -14.51 3.37 -12.65
C LYS A 272 -14.81 4.69 -13.37
N MET A 273 -13.77 5.36 -13.85
CA MET A 273 -13.89 6.45 -14.81
C MET A 273 -14.27 5.87 -16.18
N GLY A 274 -15.26 6.46 -16.84
CA GLY A 274 -15.52 6.20 -18.25
C GLY A 274 -14.45 6.85 -19.15
N ASN A 275 -14.48 6.55 -20.44
CA ASN A 275 -13.49 7.04 -21.43
C ASN A 275 -13.39 8.59 -21.54
N VAL A 276 -14.34 9.33 -20.96
CA VAL A 276 -14.43 10.80 -21.03
C VAL A 276 -14.09 11.45 -19.68
N GLY A 277 -13.53 10.70 -18.72
CA GLY A 277 -13.22 11.22 -17.37
C GLY A 277 -14.45 11.42 -16.47
N GLN A 278 -15.67 11.25 -17.00
CA GLN A 278 -16.90 11.18 -16.24
C GLN A 278 -17.09 9.78 -15.64
N ARG A 279 -17.51 9.71 -14.37
CA ARG A 279 -17.93 8.44 -13.75
C ARG A 279 -19.28 8.03 -14.35
N SER A 280 -19.29 6.98 -15.16
CA SER A 280 -20.47 6.58 -15.95
C SER A 280 -21.50 5.74 -15.18
N GLY A 281 -21.23 5.39 -13.92
CA GLY A 281 -22.11 4.56 -13.10
C GLY A 281 -23.12 5.36 -12.30
N LYS A 282 -24.41 4.99 -12.37
CA LYS A 282 -25.42 5.49 -11.42
C LYS A 282 -25.00 5.05 -10.01
N PRO A 283 -25.03 5.94 -8.99
CA PRO A 283 -24.67 5.56 -7.64
C PRO A 283 -25.54 4.39 -7.16
N SER A 284 -24.91 3.29 -6.76
CA SER A 284 -25.64 2.11 -6.29
C SER A 284 -25.99 2.28 -4.81
N ILE A 285 -27.29 2.17 -4.50
CA ILE A 285 -27.78 2.20 -3.12
C ILE A 285 -28.03 0.76 -2.70
N VAL A 286 -27.40 0.35 -1.62
CA VAL A 286 -27.41 -1.03 -1.16
C VAL A 286 -27.67 -1.07 0.34
N GLU A 287 -28.54 -1.98 0.79
CA GLU A 287 -28.76 -2.23 2.22
C GLU A 287 -27.71 -3.21 2.77
N ARG A 288 -27.10 -2.86 3.91
CA ARG A 288 -26.10 -3.68 4.58
C ARG A 288 -26.29 -3.69 6.10
N PRO A 289 -26.01 -4.84 6.76
CA PRO A 289 -25.96 -4.90 8.21
C PRO A 289 -24.73 -4.15 8.74
N VAL A 290 -24.87 -3.48 9.88
CA VAL A 290 -23.81 -2.63 10.46
C VAL A 290 -22.52 -3.42 10.76
N GLN A 291 -22.63 -4.71 11.06
CA GLN A 291 -21.48 -5.59 11.33
C GLN A 291 -20.56 -5.79 10.12
N LYS A 292 -21.07 -5.59 8.90
CA LYS A 292 -20.28 -5.66 7.66
C LYS A 292 -19.66 -4.32 7.28
N LEU A 293 -19.84 -3.29 8.11
CA LEU A 293 -19.37 -1.93 7.85
C LEU A 293 -18.37 -1.50 8.91
N ILE A 294 -17.35 -0.78 8.48
CA ILE A 294 -16.36 -0.17 9.36
C ILE A 294 -16.48 1.33 9.20
N LEU A 295 -16.78 2.01 10.31
CA LEU A 295 -16.82 3.47 10.37
C LEU A 295 -15.41 4.02 10.21
N LEU A 296 -15.21 4.88 9.21
CA LEU A 296 -13.94 5.56 8.95
C LEU A 296 -13.97 7.02 9.36
N LEU A 297 -15.08 7.71 9.05
CA LEU A 297 -15.29 9.10 9.42
C LEU A 297 -16.70 9.29 9.95
N GLU A 298 -16.79 9.97 11.09
CA GLU A 298 -18.06 10.41 11.64
C GLU A 298 -18.57 11.63 10.87
N SER A 299 -19.86 11.67 10.57
CA SER A 299 -20.51 12.88 10.07
C SER A 299 -20.40 14.00 11.10
N VAL A 300 -19.92 15.17 10.68
CA VAL A 300 -19.96 16.42 11.46
C VAL A 300 -21.38 16.94 11.54
#